data_AF-A0A519G9V8-F1
#
_entry.id   AF-A0A519G9V8-F1
#
_cell.length_a   1.000
_cell.length_b   1.000
_cell.length_c   1.000
_cell.angle_alpha   90.00
_cell.angle_beta   90.00
_cell.angle_gamma   90.00
#
_symmetry.space_group_name_H-M   'P 1'
#
loop_
_entity.id
_entity.type
_entity.pdbx_description
1 polymer ?
#
loop_
_entity_poly.entity_id
_entity_poly.type
_entity_poly.pdbx_seq_one_letter_code
_entity_poly.pdbx_strand_id
1 'polypeptide(L)'
;MTLDLADLADDVDTTTADLAGFGTIGPAQLQQMLCDSALTPILTAGKHSVLDVGRTARLATPAQRKAVVARQGGRCGGLGCSGPIVHVHHVQYWSHGGTTDLANLIGLCPRCHALVHQGYFTIDPTTHEIGRTLRTYRTGRHIRIARAG
;
A
#
# COMPACT_ATOMS: atom_id res chain seq x y z
N MET A 1 -3.48 -2.42 13.26
CA MET A 1 -4.37 -1.46 13.90
C MET A 1 -4.28 -0.16 13.14
N THR A 2 -5.40 0.44 12.79
CA THR A 2 -5.50 1.74 12.09
C THR A 2 -6.44 2.65 12.88
N LEU A 3 -6.04 3.90 13.06
CA LEU A 3 -6.76 4.95 13.78
C LEU A 3 -6.50 6.28 13.08
N ASP A 4 -7.42 7.24 13.21
CA ASP A 4 -7.20 8.61 12.74
C ASP A 4 -6.22 9.32 13.69
N LEU A 5 -5.34 10.14 13.10
CA LEU A 5 -4.38 10.91 13.87
C LEU A 5 -5.05 12.08 14.60
N ALA A 6 -6.13 12.63 14.06
CA ALA A 6 -6.90 13.69 14.71
C ALA A 6 -7.51 13.19 16.03
N ASP A 7 -8.10 11.99 16.01
CA ASP A 7 -8.72 11.38 17.19
C ASP A 7 -7.71 11.12 18.32
N LEU A 8 -6.49 10.68 17.95
CA LEU A 8 -5.40 10.45 18.91
C LEU A 8 -4.88 11.76 19.54
N ALA A 9 -4.96 12.88 18.82
CA ALA A 9 -4.51 14.19 19.29
C ALA A 9 -5.56 14.88 20.18
N ASP A 10 -6.84 14.55 20.01
CA ASP A 10 -7.96 15.18 20.73
C ASP A 10 -8.32 14.43 22.03
N ASP A 11 -8.61 13.12 22.00
CA ASP A 11 -8.95 12.38 23.23
C ASP A 11 -8.85 10.84 23.09
N VAL A 12 -7.88 10.25 23.78
CA VAL A 12 -7.64 8.79 23.82
C VAL A 12 -8.77 8.04 24.53
N ASP A 13 -9.58 8.71 25.36
CA ASP A 13 -10.68 8.07 26.10
C ASP A 13 -11.91 7.79 25.23
N THR A 14 -12.01 8.43 24.07
CA THR A 14 -13.14 8.25 23.13
C THR A 14 -12.74 7.63 21.79
N THR A 15 -11.43 7.52 21.53
CA THR A 15 -10.88 7.01 20.26
C THR A 15 -11.20 5.53 20.03
N THR A 16 -11.71 5.20 18.85
CA THR A 16 -11.85 3.82 18.38
C THR A 16 -10.77 3.49 17.34
N ALA A 17 -10.48 2.21 17.13
CA ALA A 17 -9.52 1.79 16.13
C ALA A 17 -10.01 0.55 15.38
N ASP A 18 -9.57 0.36 14.13
CA ASP A 18 -9.80 -0.88 13.41
C ASP A 18 -8.63 -1.85 13.61
N LEU A 19 -8.94 -3.02 14.17
CA LEU A 19 -8.01 -4.12 14.34
C LEU A 19 -8.13 -5.10 13.16
N ALA A 20 -7.03 -5.27 12.43
CA ALA A 20 -7.00 -6.10 11.23
C ALA A 20 -7.43 -7.55 11.55
N GLY A 21 -8.52 -8.00 10.92
CA GLY A 21 -9.09 -9.33 11.12
C GLY A 21 -10.11 -9.44 12.26
N PHE A 22 -10.31 -8.38 13.05
CA PHE A 22 -11.21 -8.36 14.22
C PHE A 22 -12.24 -7.21 14.17
N GLY A 23 -12.07 -6.24 13.27
CA GLY A 23 -12.98 -5.11 13.12
C GLY A 23 -12.68 -4.00 14.12
N THR A 24 -13.66 -3.11 14.31
CA THR A 24 -13.53 -1.95 15.19
C THR A 24 -13.47 -2.38 16.65
N ILE A 25 -12.45 -1.90 17.36
CA ILE A 25 -12.26 -2.04 18.79
C ILE A 25 -12.58 -0.74 19.52
N GLY A 26 -13.19 -0.87 20.70
CA GLY A 26 -13.54 0.28 21.53
C GLY A 26 -12.35 0.87 22.29
N PRO A 27 -12.52 2.06 22.89
CA PRO A 27 -11.43 2.82 23.51
C PRO A 27 -10.72 2.06 24.64
N ALA A 28 -11.47 1.39 25.52
CA ALA A 28 -10.88 0.62 26.64
C ALA A 28 -9.95 -0.50 26.16
N GLN A 29 -10.32 -1.20 25.08
CA GLN A 29 -9.53 -2.29 24.52
C GLN A 29 -8.32 -1.76 23.73
N LEU A 30 -8.50 -0.63 23.04
CA LEU A 30 -7.41 0.11 22.41
C LEU A 30 -6.38 0.55 23.46
N GLN A 31 -6.79 1.16 24.57
CA GLN A 31 -5.89 1.61 25.64
C GLN A 31 -5.07 0.47 26.25
N GLN A 32 -5.70 -0.66 26.57
CA GLN A 32 -4.97 -1.84 27.06
C GLN A 32 -3.88 -2.28 26.06
N MET A 33 -4.21 -2.34 24.77
CA MET A 33 -3.22 -2.67 23.74
C MET A 33 -2.11 -1.62 23.63
N LEU A 34 -2.41 -0.32 23.75
CA LEU A 34 -1.40 0.75 23.71
C LEU A 34 -0.45 0.67 24.91
N CYS A 35 -0.94 0.32 26.11
CA CYS A 35 -0.12 0.18 27.31
C CYS A 35 0.83 -1.04 27.25
N ASP A 36 0.38 -2.15 26.67
CA ASP A 36 1.10 -3.42 26.69
C ASP A 36 2.00 -3.64 25.46
N SER A 37 2.05 -2.69 24.51
CA SER A 37 2.75 -2.87 23.23
C SER A 37 3.83 -1.83 22.96
N ALA A 38 4.90 -2.29 22.31
CA ALA A 38 5.85 -1.40 21.64
C ALA A 38 5.28 -1.00 20.28
N LEU A 39 4.87 0.27 20.15
CA LEU A 39 4.24 0.80 18.93
C LEU A 39 5.28 1.38 17.97
N THR A 40 5.12 1.07 16.68
CA THR A 40 5.78 1.81 15.59
C THR A 40 4.70 2.52 14.79
N PRO A 41 4.51 3.85 14.97
CA PRO A 41 3.49 4.58 14.24
C PRO A 41 3.83 4.63 12.75
N ILE A 42 2.83 4.44 11.91
CA ILE A 42 2.93 4.52 10.45
C ILE A 42 1.85 5.48 9.99
N LEU A 43 2.26 6.70 9.63
CA LEU A 43 1.38 7.74 9.10
C LEU A 43 1.05 7.43 7.64
N THR A 44 -0.24 7.20 7.34
CA THR A 44 -0.71 6.76 6.02
C THR A 44 -1.37 7.87 5.19
N ALA A 45 -1.59 9.06 5.76
CA ALA A 45 -2.19 10.22 5.06
C ALA A 45 -1.49 11.55 5.46
N GLY A 46 -1.13 12.36 4.46
CA GLY A 46 -0.44 13.66 4.59
C GLY A 46 0.25 14.09 3.27
N LYS A 47 0.55 15.38 3.07
CA LYS A 47 1.17 15.90 1.81
C LYS A 47 2.57 15.34 1.53
N HIS A 48 3.30 14.98 2.58
CA HIS A 48 4.52 14.17 2.57
C HIS A 48 4.53 13.38 3.88
N SER A 49 4.64 12.05 3.81
CA SER A 49 4.70 11.22 5.02
C SER A 49 6.15 11.15 5.52
N VAL A 50 6.35 10.93 6.83
CA VAL A 50 7.67 10.65 7.45
C VAL A 50 8.42 9.50 6.75
N LEU A 51 7.69 8.72 5.95
CA LEU A 51 8.18 7.54 5.25
C LEU A 51 8.61 7.84 3.82
N ASP A 52 8.40 9.03 3.28
CA ASP A 52 8.80 9.39 1.92
C ASP A 52 10.28 9.77 1.88
N VAL A 53 11.05 9.14 0.99
CA VAL A 53 12.51 9.36 0.88
C VAL A 53 12.91 9.89 -0.50
N GLY A 54 11.92 10.18 -1.36
CA GLY A 54 12.13 10.72 -2.70
C GLY A 54 13.05 9.82 -3.51
N ARG A 55 14.15 10.40 -4.03
CA ARG A 55 15.16 9.68 -4.80
C ARG A 55 16.46 9.32 -4.04
N THR A 56 16.50 9.53 -2.73
CA THR A 56 17.71 9.27 -1.93
C THR A 56 17.98 7.78 -1.69
N ALA A 57 16.94 6.94 -1.74
CA ALA A 57 17.08 5.49 -1.64
C ALA A 57 16.23 4.80 -2.71
N ARG A 58 16.84 3.87 -3.46
CA ARG A 58 16.14 3.08 -4.49
C ARG A 58 15.22 2.03 -3.87
N LEU A 59 15.60 1.42 -2.75
CA LEU A 59 14.82 0.35 -2.14
C LEU A 59 13.91 0.91 -1.05
N ALA A 60 12.70 0.34 -0.94
CA ALA A 60 11.79 0.69 0.15
C ALA A 60 12.43 0.36 1.51
N THR A 61 12.37 1.31 2.43
CA THR A 61 12.85 1.14 3.81
C THR A 61 12.02 0.09 4.55
N PRO A 62 12.51 -0.47 5.67
CA PRO A 62 11.72 -1.40 6.49
C PRO A 62 10.37 -0.83 6.92
N ALA A 63 10.33 0.47 7.26
CA ALA A 63 9.10 1.15 7.65
C ALA A 63 8.13 1.31 6.47
N GLN A 64 8.62 1.69 5.29
CA GLN A 64 7.80 1.74 4.07
C GLN A 64 7.24 0.38 3.68
N ARG A 65 8.03 -0.71 3.82
CA ARG A 65 7.55 -2.06 3.57
C ARG A 65 6.41 -2.43 4.51
N LYS A 66 6.54 -2.15 5.81
CA LYS A 66 5.46 -2.37 6.80
C LYS A 66 4.20 -1.59 6.42
N ALA A 67 4.34 -0.33 6.01
CA ALA A 67 3.23 0.52 5.59
C ALA A 67 2.49 -0.03 4.37
N VAL A 68 3.22 -0.48 3.34
CA VAL A 68 2.64 -1.12 2.15
C VAL A 68 1.88 -2.39 2.51
N VAL A 69 2.44 -3.23 3.38
CA VAL A 69 1.80 -4.46 3.85
C VAL A 69 0.52 -4.16 4.61
N ALA A 70 0.54 -3.17 5.51
CA ALA A 70 -0.63 -2.73 6.26
C ALA A 70 -1.73 -2.18 5.34
N ARG A 71 -1.37 -1.28 4.40
CA ARG A 71 -2.31 -0.69 3.43
C ARG A 71 -3.02 -1.71 2.56
N GLN A 72 -2.36 -2.83 2.24
CA GLN A 72 -2.92 -3.88 1.40
C GLN A 72 -3.52 -5.06 2.18
N GLY A 73 -3.63 -4.95 3.51
CA GLY A 73 -4.15 -6.02 4.36
C GLY A 73 -3.35 -7.32 4.26
N GLY A 74 -2.02 -7.21 4.07
CA GLY A 74 -1.12 -8.35 3.95
C GLY A 74 -1.13 -9.08 2.60
N ARG A 75 -1.91 -8.62 1.61
CA ARG A 75 -2.12 -9.31 0.33
C ARG A 75 -1.48 -8.60 -0.85
N CYS A 76 -1.09 -9.37 -1.86
CA CYS A 76 -0.62 -8.87 -3.14
C CYS A 76 -1.62 -7.86 -3.73
N GLY A 77 -1.13 -6.74 -4.25
CA GLY A 77 -1.97 -5.73 -4.91
C GLY A 77 -2.54 -6.19 -6.26
N GLY A 78 -2.00 -7.29 -6.82
CA GLY A 78 -2.45 -7.87 -8.09
C GLY A 78 -3.96 -8.11 -8.12
N LEU A 79 -4.63 -7.70 -9.21
CA LEU A 79 -6.09 -7.85 -9.35
C LEU A 79 -6.53 -9.30 -9.15
N GLY A 80 -7.34 -9.55 -8.12
CA GLY A 80 -7.82 -10.89 -7.74
C GLY A 80 -6.77 -11.80 -7.13
N CYS A 81 -5.60 -11.28 -6.71
CA CYS A 81 -4.54 -12.07 -6.11
C CYS A 81 -4.58 -11.99 -4.58
N SER A 82 -4.59 -13.15 -3.92
CA SER A 82 -4.48 -13.27 -2.45
C SER A 82 -3.08 -13.71 -1.98
N GLY A 83 -2.10 -13.76 -2.89
CA GLY A 83 -0.75 -14.22 -2.57
C GLY A 83 0.01 -13.27 -1.62
N PRO A 84 1.08 -13.75 -0.97
CA PRO A 84 1.83 -12.93 -0.02
C PRO A 84 2.61 -11.81 -0.72
N ILE A 85 2.81 -10.70 0.00
CA ILE A 85 3.69 -9.61 -0.43
C ILE A 85 5.14 -10.03 -0.19
N VAL A 86 5.91 -10.18 -1.26
CA VAL A 86 7.34 -10.50 -1.21
C VAL A 86 8.17 -9.31 -1.70
N HIS A 87 7.68 -8.62 -2.73
CA HIS A 87 8.34 -7.47 -3.33
C HIS A 87 7.55 -6.20 -3.07
N VAL A 88 8.26 -5.10 -2.82
CA VAL A 88 7.70 -3.75 -2.88
C VAL A 88 8.20 -3.15 -4.20
N HIS A 89 7.26 -2.81 -5.08
CA HIS A 89 7.49 -2.40 -6.45
C HIS A 89 7.10 -0.93 -6.63
N HIS A 90 7.83 -0.20 -7.47
CA HIS A 90 7.48 1.18 -7.80
C HIS A 90 6.42 1.25 -8.91
N VAL A 91 5.34 2.01 -8.71
CA VAL A 91 4.28 2.20 -9.71
C VAL A 91 4.84 2.88 -10.96
N GLN A 92 5.39 4.09 -10.80
CA GLN A 92 6.34 4.66 -11.73
C GLN A 92 7.72 4.09 -11.41
N TYR A 93 8.30 3.39 -12.37
CA TYR A 93 9.56 2.69 -12.16
C TYR A 93 10.65 3.67 -11.75
N TRP A 94 11.46 3.28 -10.79
CA TRP A 94 12.63 4.06 -10.36
C TRP A 94 13.56 4.42 -11.54
N SER A 95 13.77 3.49 -12.47
CA SER A 95 14.58 3.71 -13.68
C SER A 95 14.00 4.78 -14.61
N HIS A 96 12.69 5.02 -14.52
CA HIS A 96 11.95 6.04 -15.26
C HIS A 96 11.65 7.28 -14.42
N GLY A 97 12.42 7.50 -13.34
CA GLY A 97 12.35 8.70 -12.51
C GLY A 97 11.38 8.65 -11.33
N GLY A 98 10.68 7.53 -11.10
CA GLY A 98 9.79 7.40 -9.96
C GLY A 98 10.51 7.48 -8.62
N THR A 99 9.81 7.96 -7.59
CA THR A 99 10.33 8.12 -6.22
C THR A 99 10.06 6.90 -5.36
N THR A 100 10.82 6.72 -4.30
CA THR A 100 10.53 5.74 -3.25
C THR A 100 9.72 6.44 -2.18
N ASP A 101 8.51 6.85 -2.55
CA ASP A 101 7.51 7.45 -1.66
C ASP A 101 6.34 6.49 -1.55
N LEU A 102 5.62 6.46 -0.43
CA LEU A 102 4.55 5.49 -0.20
C LEU A 102 3.47 5.52 -1.28
N ALA A 103 3.21 6.70 -1.85
CA ALA A 103 2.28 6.90 -2.95
C ALA A 103 2.74 6.28 -4.28
N ASN A 104 4.02 5.90 -4.39
CA ASN A 104 4.58 5.25 -5.57
C ASN A 104 4.96 3.78 -5.31
N LEU A 105 4.61 3.20 -4.15
CA LEU A 105 4.99 1.83 -3.80
C LEU A 105 3.79 0.87 -3.77
N ILE A 106 3.98 -0.37 -4.20
CA ILE A 106 2.96 -1.42 -4.15
C ILE A 106 3.55 -2.78 -3.80
N GLY A 107 2.86 -3.56 -2.98
CA GLY A 107 3.29 -4.89 -2.55
C GLY A 107 2.81 -5.98 -3.50
N LEU A 108 3.72 -6.82 -4.01
CA LEU A 108 3.43 -7.86 -4.99
C LEU A 108 4.04 -9.22 -4.61
N CYS A 109 3.38 -10.30 -5.00
CA CYS A 109 3.96 -11.64 -5.01
C CYS A 109 4.91 -11.82 -6.22
N PRO A 110 5.79 -12.85 -6.23
CA PRO A 110 6.75 -13.04 -7.32
C PRO A 110 6.11 -13.12 -8.71
N ARG A 111 4.97 -13.82 -8.83
CA ARG A 111 4.22 -13.95 -10.08
C ARG A 111 3.69 -12.61 -10.57
N CYS A 112 3.02 -11.86 -9.72
CA CYS A 112 2.45 -10.56 -10.10
C CYS A 112 3.55 -9.53 -10.38
N HIS A 113 4.66 -9.56 -9.64
CA HIS A 113 5.83 -8.72 -9.90
C HIS A 113 6.40 -8.95 -11.31
N ALA A 114 6.56 -10.21 -11.74
CA ALA A 114 6.99 -10.53 -13.10
C ALA A 114 6.02 -10.03 -14.17
N LEU A 115 4.71 -10.18 -13.96
CA LEU A 115 3.67 -9.72 -14.89
C LEU A 115 3.65 -8.19 -15.05
N VAL A 116 3.94 -7.44 -13.98
CA VAL A 116 4.09 -5.97 -14.07
C VAL A 116 5.27 -5.62 -14.98
N HIS A 117 6.44 -6.25 -14.80
CA HIS A 117 7.62 -6.03 -15.66
C HIS A 117 7.37 -6.37 -17.13
N GLN A 118 6.48 -7.33 -17.39
CA GLN A 118 6.06 -7.71 -18.73
C GLN A 118 4.95 -6.81 -19.31
N GLY A 119 4.44 -5.83 -18.54
CA GLY A 119 3.42 -4.87 -18.97
C GLY A 119 2.01 -5.45 -19.07
N TYR A 120 1.70 -6.52 -18.33
CA TYR A 120 0.35 -7.10 -18.26
C TYR A 120 -0.57 -6.36 -17.27
N PHE A 121 0.00 -5.56 -16.37
CA PHE A 121 -0.75 -4.74 -15.43
C PHE A 121 -0.45 -3.25 -15.65
N THR A 122 -1.45 -2.43 -15.35
CA THR A 122 -1.31 -1.00 -15.13
C THR A 122 -1.69 -0.72 -13.69
N ILE A 123 -0.94 0.16 -13.03
CA ILE A 123 -1.23 0.57 -11.67
C ILE A 123 -1.51 2.06 -11.73
N ASP A 124 -2.66 2.48 -11.23
CA ASP A 124 -2.99 3.90 -11.10
C ASP A 124 -2.12 4.50 -9.98
N PRO A 125 -1.29 5.52 -10.26
CA PRO A 125 -0.41 6.12 -9.27
C PRO A 125 -1.15 6.94 -8.20
N THR A 126 -2.40 7.29 -8.45
CA THR A 126 -3.23 8.11 -7.56
C THR A 126 -4.04 7.22 -6.63
N THR A 127 -4.71 6.21 -7.19
CA THR A 127 -5.63 5.35 -6.43
C THR A 127 -4.97 4.05 -5.96
N HIS A 128 -3.77 3.74 -6.45
CA HIS A 128 -3.10 2.44 -6.26
C HIS A 128 -3.92 1.25 -6.75
N GLU A 129 -4.92 1.51 -7.59
CA GLU A 129 -5.78 0.47 -8.15
C GLU A 129 -5.07 -0.22 -9.31
N ILE A 130 -5.18 -1.55 -9.37
CA ILE A 130 -4.57 -2.34 -10.43
C ILE A 130 -5.60 -2.65 -11.52
N GLY A 131 -5.33 -2.18 -12.74
CA GLY A 131 -6.01 -2.58 -13.96
C GLY A 131 -5.25 -3.67 -14.73
N ARG A 132 -5.96 -4.58 -15.41
CA ARG A 132 -5.34 -5.46 -16.41
C ARG A 132 -5.13 -4.71 -17.72
N THR A 133 -3.95 -4.84 -18.29
CA THR A 133 -3.66 -4.40 -19.66
C THR A 133 -4.01 -5.54 -20.61
N LEU A 134 -4.90 -5.32 -21.58
CA LEU A 134 -5.03 -6.27 -22.69
C LEU A 134 -3.84 -6.09 -23.63
N ARG A 135 -2.99 -7.11 -23.72
CA ARG A 135 -2.06 -7.29 -24.83
C ARG A 135 -2.78 -8.04 -25.94
N THR A 136 -3.30 -7.35 -26.95
CA THR A 136 -3.70 -8.01 -28.19
C THR A 136 -2.44 -8.38 -28.96
N TYR A 137 -2.17 -9.68 -29.12
CA TYR A 137 -0.95 -10.24 -29.73
C TYR A 137 -0.67 -9.80 -31.17
N ARG A 138 -1.59 -9.12 -31.86
CA ARG A 138 -1.49 -8.88 -33.30
C ARG A 138 -1.01 -7.51 -33.76
N THR A 139 -0.95 -6.48 -32.91
CA THR A 139 -0.67 -5.10 -33.40
C THR A 139 0.17 -4.23 -32.47
N GLY A 140 0.68 -4.74 -31.34
CA GLY A 140 1.50 -3.94 -30.42
C GLY A 140 0.77 -2.76 -29.75
N ARG A 141 -0.55 -2.65 -29.91
CA ARG A 141 -1.36 -1.56 -29.33
C ARG A 141 -1.92 -2.00 -27.98
N HIS A 142 -1.59 -1.27 -26.92
CA HIS A 142 -2.13 -1.50 -25.58
C HIS A 142 -3.56 -0.95 -25.49
N ILE A 143 -4.53 -1.80 -25.15
CA ILE A 143 -5.90 -1.37 -24.87
C ILE A 143 -6.10 -1.39 -23.35
N ARG A 144 -6.47 -0.23 -22.78
CA ARG A 144 -6.90 -0.09 -21.39
C ARG A 144 -8.33 -0.65 -21.28
N ILE A 145 -8.55 -1.64 -20.42
CA ILE A 145 -9.93 -2.01 -20.06
C ILE A 145 -10.41 -0.96 -19.07
N ALA A 146 -11.38 -0.14 -19.48
CA ALA A 146 -12.18 0.64 -18.54
C ALA A 146 -13.02 -0.34 -17.72
N ARG A 147 -13.10 -0.11 -16.40
CA ARG A 147 -13.87 -0.94 -15.46
C ARG A 147 -15.28 -1.23 -16.00
N ALA A 148 -15.71 -2.49 -15.88
CA ALA A 148 -17.15 -2.78 -15.91
C ALA A 148 -17.77 -2.11 -14.67
N GLY A 149 -18.84 -1.35 -14.91
CA GLY A 149 -19.53 -0.54 -13.89
C GLY A 149 -20.19 -1.37 -12.79
#